data_AF-E4XJ72-F1
#
_entry.id   AF-E4XJ72-F1
#
_cell.length_a   1.000
_cell.length_b   1.000
_cell.length_c   1.000
_cell.angle_alpha   90.00
_cell.angle_beta   90.00
_cell.angle_gamma   90.00
#
_symmetry.space_group_name_H-M   'P 1'
#
loop_
_entity.id
_entity.type
_entity.pdbx_description
1 polymer ?
#
loop_
_entity_poly.entity_id
_entity_poly.type
_entity_poly.pdbx_seq_one_letter_code
_entity_poly.pdbx_strand_id
1 'polypeptide(L)'
;MEFIFKTYLKFIIYISALVGSSPIAPAADTLIGHIRSASYYSFEVSILCASDTLPFDNYYSILHVTSGNNKGDIGSRVFAFWRMNKNNKIFIANPWSLKNDIAQHSCRANTYSNYKLVVSPDEDDSSNSIVEVMVNGDTVALYRGDKSQLIGDGFELQVWATNTWSKYGTASTYLIKDLIYTPTKYENKVKGSPTDFDSFLYRLNDCSGSSDLNFIR
;
A
#
# COMPACT_ATOMS: atom_id res chain seq x y z
N MET A 1 27.99 10.84 -34.68
CA MET A 1 27.22 11.72 -33.78
C MET A 1 26.16 10.84 -33.13
N GLU A 2 26.44 10.37 -31.92
CA GLU A 2 25.61 9.38 -31.21
C GLU A 2 24.67 10.14 -30.28
N PHE A 3 23.37 10.14 -30.58
CA PHE A 3 22.36 10.81 -29.74
C PHE A 3 21.92 9.84 -28.63
N ILE A 4 22.53 9.98 -27.45
CA ILE A 4 22.04 9.33 -26.23
C ILE A 4 20.78 10.07 -25.79
N PHE A 5 19.61 9.48 -26.03
CA PHE A 5 18.35 9.96 -25.46
C PHE A 5 18.29 9.61 -23.97
N LYS A 6 18.48 10.62 -23.10
CA LYS A 6 18.10 10.52 -21.69
C LYS A 6 16.60 10.79 -21.56
N THR A 7 15.83 9.73 -21.36
CA THR A 7 14.40 9.80 -21.00
C THR A 7 14.29 10.27 -19.55
N TYR A 8 13.59 11.37 -19.31
CA TYR A 8 13.26 11.83 -17.97
C TYR A 8 11.86 11.33 -17.61
N LEU A 9 11.80 10.44 -16.63
CA LEU A 9 10.58 9.88 -16.06
C LEU A 9 9.94 10.92 -15.13
N LYS A 10 8.68 11.27 -15.37
CA LYS A 10 7.91 12.12 -14.45
C LYS A 10 6.94 11.22 -13.69
N PHE A 11 7.09 11.20 -12.36
CA PHE A 11 6.23 10.45 -11.47
C PHE A 11 4.99 11.29 -11.13
N ILE A 12 3.80 10.79 -11.44
CA ILE A 12 2.55 11.33 -10.87
C ILE A 12 2.19 10.47 -9.68
N ILE A 13 2.19 11.08 -8.50
CA ILE A 13 1.90 10.44 -7.23
C ILE A 13 0.45 10.76 -6.87
N TYR A 14 -0.43 9.75 -6.91
CA TYR A 14 -1.74 9.85 -6.28
C TYR A 14 -1.60 9.31 -4.86
N ILE A 15 -2.18 9.96 -3.86
CA ILE A 15 -2.16 9.50 -2.47
C ILE A 15 -3.61 9.23 -2.06
N SER A 16 -3.89 8.01 -1.61
CA SER A 16 -5.18 7.62 -1.07
C SER A 16 -5.02 7.37 0.43
N ALA A 17 -5.56 8.28 1.24
CA ALA A 17 -5.73 8.04 2.68
C ALA A 17 -6.94 7.11 2.87
N LEU A 18 -6.69 5.92 3.41
CA LEU A 18 -7.70 4.87 3.61
C LEU A 18 -8.23 4.87 5.05
N VAL A 19 -7.36 5.18 6.02
CA VAL A 19 -7.72 5.46 7.41
C VAL A 19 -6.96 6.71 7.82
N GLY A 20 -7.69 7.69 8.36
CA GLY A 20 -7.09 8.93 8.86
C GLY A 20 -6.39 8.76 10.21
N SER A 21 -6.17 9.88 10.90
CA SER A 21 -5.49 9.91 12.20
C SER A 21 -6.34 9.39 13.37
N SER A 22 -7.66 9.28 13.18
CA SER A 22 -8.57 8.66 14.15
C SER A 22 -8.43 7.14 14.08
N PRO A 23 -7.96 6.48 15.15
CA PRO A 23 -7.70 5.04 15.09
C PRO A 23 -8.99 4.23 15.04
N ILE A 24 -8.93 3.11 14.32
CA ILE A 24 -9.99 2.10 14.28
C ILE A 24 -9.47 0.79 14.87
N ALA A 25 -10.35 0.06 15.55
CA ALA A 25 -10.05 -1.30 16.01
C ALA A 25 -10.38 -2.31 14.90
N PRO A 26 -9.55 -3.34 14.67
CA PRO A 26 -9.91 -4.45 13.81
C PRO A 26 -11.18 -5.15 14.32
N ALA A 27 -12.11 -5.41 13.41
CA ALA A 27 -13.35 -6.11 13.67
C ALA A 27 -13.60 -7.12 12.55
N ALA A 28 -14.27 -8.23 12.87
CA ALA A 28 -14.57 -9.24 11.85
C ALA A 28 -15.28 -8.59 10.66
N ASP A 29 -14.83 -8.94 9.45
CA ASP A 29 -15.47 -8.58 8.18
C ASP A 29 -15.62 -7.08 7.94
N THR A 30 -14.64 -6.29 8.42
CA THR A 30 -14.66 -4.83 8.29
C THR A 30 -13.90 -4.38 7.05
N LEU A 31 -14.63 -4.15 5.97
CA LEU A 31 -14.09 -3.54 4.75
C LEU A 31 -13.92 -2.02 4.95
N ILE A 32 -12.69 -1.54 4.82
CA ILE A 32 -12.36 -0.11 4.82
C ILE A 32 -12.70 0.51 3.46
N GLY A 33 -12.39 -0.20 2.36
CA GLY A 33 -12.68 0.28 1.02
C GLY A 33 -11.94 -0.49 -0.07
N HIS A 34 -11.92 0.11 -1.26
CA HIS A 34 -11.27 -0.44 -2.45
C HIS A 34 -10.23 0.52 -3.00
N ILE A 35 -9.16 -0.03 -3.55
CA ILE A 35 -8.13 0.71 -4.29
C ILE A 35 -7.82 -0.01 -5.61
N ARG A 36 -7.19 0.71 -6.53
CA ARG A 36 -6.64 0.11 -7.76
C ARG A 36 -5.15 -0.11 -7.58
N SER A 37 -4.69 -1.32 -7.86
CA SER A 37 -3.28 -1.67 -7.77
C SER A 37 -2.44 -0.94 -8.81
N ALA A 38 -1.17 -0.80 -8.48
CA ALA A 38 -0.12 -0.35 -9.38
C ALA A 38 1.03 -1.37 -9.30
N SER A 39 1.81 -1.53 -10.36
CA SER A 39 2.99 -2.40 -10.39
C SER A 39 4.06 -1.96 -9.38
N TYR A 40 4.09 -0.65 -9.09
CA TYR A 40 4.98 -0.04 -8.11
C TYR A 40 4.16 0.86 -7.20
N TYR A 41 4.42 0.79 -5.91
CA TYR A 41 3.60 1.47 -4.91
C TYR A 41 4.30 1.50 -3.57
N SER A 42 3.76 2.29 -2.65
CA SER A 42 4.01 2.11 -1.23
C SER A 42 2.72 2.04 -0.43
N PHE A 43 2.76 1.30 0.67
CA PHE A 43 1.81 1.41 1.75
C PHE A 43 2.52 1.90 3.01
N GLU A 44 1.80 2.67 3.80
CA GLU A 44 2.22 3.08 5.14
C GLU A 44 1.06 2.92 6.11
N VAL A 45 1.33 2.47 7.33
CA VAL A 45 0.32 2.33 8.38
C VAL A 45 0.94 2.44 9.76
N SER A 46 0.21 3.03 10.71
CA SER A 46 0.56 2.99 12.13
C SER A 46 -0.33 1.99 12.85
N ILE A 47 0.28 1.03 13.55
CA ILE A 47 -0.42 0.01 14.32
C ILE A 47 -0.06 0.16 15.79
N LEU A 48 -1.08 0.36 16.65
CA LEU A 48 -0.94 0.24 18.09
C LEU A 48 -0.90 -1.23 18.46
N CYS A 49 0.12 -1.62 19.20
CA CYS A 49 0.16 -2.94 19.77
C CYS A 49 -0.55 -2.98 21.10
N ALA A 50 -1.52 -3.89 21.21
CA ALA A 50 -2.16 -4.19 22.48
C ALA A 50 -1.12 -4.68 23.50
N SER A 51 -1.33 -4.37 24.79
CA SER A 51 -0.77 -5.22 25.84
C SER A 51 -1.30 -6.63 25.68
N ASP A 52 -0.49 -7.64 26.03
CA ASP A 52 -0.59 -9.09 25.74
C ASP A 52 -1.90 -9.83 26.17
N THR A 53 -3.06 -9.18 26.11
CA THR A 53 -4.35 -9.67 26.59
C THR A 53 -5.03 -10.65 25.64
N LEU A 54 -4.54 -10.78 24.40
CA LEU A 54 -5.02 -11.81 23.48
C LEU A 54 -4.35 -13.16 23.78
N PRO A 55 -5.10 -14.27 23.78
CA PRO A 55 -4.54 -15.60 23.95
C PRO A 55 -3.41 -15.92 22.95
N PHE A 56 -2.43 -16.72 23.36
CA PHE A 56 -1.30 -17.16 22.55
C PHE A 56 -1.62 -18.43 21.73
N ASP A 57 -2.82 -18.51 21.15
CA ASP A 57 -3.36 -19.72 20.50
C ASP A 57 -3.41 -19.63 18.96
N ASN A 58 -3.72 -18.45 18.40
CA ASN A 58 -3.91 -18.27 16.96
C ASN A 58 -3.37 -16.94 16.38
N TYR A 59 -3.33 -16.84 15.05
CA TYR A 59 -2.86 -15.65 14.32
C TYR A 59 -3.95 -14.58 14.24
N TYR A 60 -3.96 -13.60 15.11
CA TYR A 60 -5.03 -12.61 15.07
C TYR A 60 -4.80 -11.61 13.94
N SER A 61 -5.76 -11.51 13.01
CA SER A 61 -5.69 -10.58 11.88
C SER A 61 -5.81 -9.14 12.35
N ILE A 62 -5.02 -8.25 11.75
CA ILE A 62 -5.02 -6.82 12.04
C ILE A 62 -5.50 -6.07 10.79
N LEU A 63 -4.72 -6.15 9.71
CA LEU A 63 -4.94 -5.46 8.44
C LEU A 63 -4.69 -6.41 7.28
N HIS A 64 -5.51 -6.34 6.23
CA HIS A 64 -5.32 -7.16 5.03
C HIS A 64 -5.74 -6.42 3.77
N VAL A 65 -4.77 -6.13 2.90
CA VAL A 65 -4.98 -5.67 1.52
C VAL A 65 -4.83 -6.85 0.57
N THR A 66 -5.89 -7.14 -0.20
CA THR A 66 -5.99 -8.36 -1.02
C THR A 66 -6.80 -8.15 -2.30
N SER A 67 -6.52 -8.95 -3.33
CA SER A 67 -7.36 -9.09 -4.53
C SER A 67 -8.58 -10.01 -4.33
N GLY A 68 -8.77 -10.57 -3.12
CA GLY A 68 -9.93 -11.40 -2.76
C GLY A 68 -9.59 -12.80 -2.27
N ASN A 69 -8.30 -13.19 -2.19
CA ASN A 69 -7.84 -14.48 -1.65
C ASN A 69 -6.99 -14.30 -0.39
N ASN A 70 -6.93 -15.32 0.47
CA ASN A 70 -6.11 -15.27 1.70
C ASN A 70 -4.62 -15.51 1.43
N LYS A 71 -4.30 -16.55 0.65
CA LYS A 71 -2.93 -17.02 0.42
C LYS A 71 -2.82 -17.83 -0.87
N GLY A 72 -1.61 -17.95 -1.38
CA GLY A 72 -1.26 -18.87 -2.48
C GLY A 72 -1.29 -18.23 -3.86
N ASP A 73 -2.09 -17.17 -4.03
CA ASP A 73 -2.21 -16.46 -5.31
C ASP A 73 -1.58 -15.07 -5.24
N ILE A 74 -1.15 -14.58 -6.40
CA ILE A 74 -0.72 -13.19 -6.58
C ILE A 74 -1.83 -12.25 -6.12
N GLY A 75 -1.47 -11.23 -5.34
CA GLY A 75 -2.43 -10.28 -4.79
C GLY A 75 -3.14 -10.76 -3.52
N SER A 76 -2.92 -11.99 -3.06
CA SER A 76 -3.54 -12.47 -1.83
C SER A 76 -3.13 -11.66 -0.60
N ARG A 77 -1.89 -11.16 -0.54
CA ARG A 77 -1.31 -10.50 0.66
C ARG A 77 -0.46 -9.29 0.29
N VAL A 78 -1.03 -8.39 -0.52
CA VAL A 78 -0.34 -7.18 -1.02
C VAL A 78 0.25 -6.36 0.13
N PHE A 79 -0.52 -6.19 1.21
CA PHE A 79 -0.06 -5.55 2.43
C PHE A 79 -0.89 -6.07 3.59
N ALA A 80 -0.34 -6.95 4.44
CA ALA A 80 -1.11 -7.59 5.48
C ALA A 80 -0.31 -7.87 6.76
N PHE A 81 -1.02 -7.86 7.88
CA PHE A 81 -0.46 -7.92 9.23
C PHE A 81 -1.30 -8.83 10.11
N TRP A 82 -0.61 -9.71 10.84
CA TRP A 82 -1.20 -10.54 11.88
C TRP A 82 -0.38 -10.45 13.16
N ARG A 83 -1.03 -10.60 14.30
CA ARG A 83 -0.36 -10.91 15.56
C ARG A 83 -0.07 -12.40 15.60
N MET A 84 1.20 -12.78 15.77
CA MET A 84 1.61 -14.19 15.89
C MET A 84 1.17 -14.80 17.22
N ASN A 85 0.63 -16.02 17.16
CA ASN A 85 0.16 -16.74 18.33
C ASN A 85 1.24 -17.02 19.37
N LYS A 86 2.47 -17.33 18.96
CA LYS A 86 3.50 -17.86 19.87
C LYS A 86 4.27 -16.83 20.69
N ASN A 87 4.37 -15.58 20.23
CA ASN A 87 5.33 -14.62 20.77
C ASN A 87 4.88 -13.14 20.67
N ASN A 88 3.61 -12.89 20.39
CA ASN A 88 3.02 -11.55 20.24
C ASN A 88 3.68 -10.64 19.19
N LYS A 89 4.54 -11.20 18.31
CA LYS A 89 5.16 -10.41 17.24
C LYS A 89 4.14 -10.05 16.17
N ILE A 90 4.36 -8.93 15.53
CA ILE A 90 3.67 -8.58 14.29
C ILE A 90 4.33 -9.35 13.15
N PHE A 91 3.54 -10.20 12.51
CA PHE A 91 3.85 -10.89 11.28
C PHE A 91 3.51 -9.96 10.11
N ILE A 92 4.51 -9.63 9.30
CA ILE A 92 4.35 -8.80 8.11
C ILE A 92 4.36 -9.73 6.90
N ALA A 93 3.25 -9.74 6.18
CA ALA A 93 3.06 -10.65 5.05
C ALA A 93 4.07 -10.39 3.94
N ASN A 94 4.46 -11.47 3.26
CA ASN A 94 5.16 -11.32 2.00
C ASN A 94 4.17 -11.03 0.86
N PRO A 95 4.36 -9.96 0.07
CA PRO A 95 3.51 -9.69 -1.08
C PRO A 95 3.72 -10.68 -2.24
N TRP A 96 4.82 -11.43 -2.26
CA TRP A 96 5.05 -12.52 -3.22
C TRP A 96 4.29 -13.79 -2.83
N SER A 97 3.77 -14.51 -3.82
CA SER A 97 2.94 -15.72 -3.63
C SER A 97 3.67 -16.91 -2.96
N LEU A 98 5.00 -16.89 -2.86
CA LEU A 98 5.81 -18.05 -2.47
C LEU A 98 6.28 -18.09 -1.00
N LYS A 99 6.21 -16.99 -0.25
CA LYS A 99 6.70 -16.92 1.14
C LYS A 99 5.58 -16.52 2.11
N ASN A 100 5.66 -16.98 3.35
CA ASN A 100 4.65 -16.69 4.36
C ASN A 100 4.78 -15.24 4.87
N ASP A 101 5.93 -14.89 5.45
CA ASP A 101 6.30 -13.54 5.90
C ASP A 101 7.51 -12.99 5.16
N ILE A 102 7.61 -11.67 5.15
CA ILE A 102 8.80 -10.93 4.72
C ILE A 102 9.60 -10.39 5.92
N ALA A 103 8.91 -10.11 7.04
CA ALA A 103 9.53 -9.62 8.27
C ALA A 103 8.64 -9.92 9.48
N GLN A 104 9.25 -9.92 10.66
CA GLN A 104 8.56 -9.97 11.94
C GLN A 104 9.07 -8.86 12.85
N HIS A 105 8.16 -8.18 13.53
CA HIS A 105 8.50 -7.09 14.45
C HIS A 105 8.06 -7.43 15.88
N SER A 106 8.99 -7.36 16.83
CA SER A 106 8.68 -7.45 18.25
C SER A 106 7.97 -6.17 18.66
N CYS A 107 6.69 -6.28 19.02
CA CYS A 107 5.94 -5.09 19.37
C CYS A 107 5.99 -4.76 20.85
N ARG A 108 6.14 -3.49 21.17
CA ARG A 108 6.05 -2.99 22.54
C ARG A 108 4.58 -2.66 22.85
N ALA A 109 4.07 -3.27 23.92
CA ALA A 109 2.71 -3.06 24.39
C ALA A 109 2.38 -1.56 24.57
N ASN A 110 1.18 -1.18 24.15
CA ASN A 110 0.61 0.16 24.24
C ASN A 110 1.43 1.24 23.53
N THR A 111 2.15 0.86 22.47
CA THR A 111 2.89 1.81 21.62
C THR A 111 2.56 1.60 20.15
N TYR A 112 2.55 2.70 19.40
CA TYR A 112 2.44 2.64 17.95
C TYR A 112 3.81 2.32 17.35
N SER A 113 3.80 1.50 16.31
CA SER A 113 4.91 1.41 15.35
C SER A 113 4.39 1.79 13.96
N ASN A 114 5.22 2.47 13.20
CA ASN A 114 4.98 2.79 11.80
C ASN A 114 5.55 1.67 10.93
N TYR A 115 4.75 1.20 9.98
CA TYR A 115 5.12 0.16 9.03
C TYR A 115 4.98 0.70 7.63
N LYS A 116 6.04 0.57 6.84
CA LYS A 116 6.03 0.98 5.44
C LYS A 116 6.54 -0.14 4.56
N LEU A 117 5.81 -0.42 3.48
CA LEU A 117 6.23 -1.34 2.43
C LEU A 117 6.34 -0.55 1.13
N VAL A 118 7.45 -0.71 0.42
CA VAL A 118 7.71 -0.08 -0.88
C VAL A 118 8.00 -1.16 -1.89
N VAL A 119 7.35 -1.08 -3.04
CA VAL A 119 7.63 -1.89 -4.23
C VAL A 119 8.14 -0.96 -5.33
N SER A 120 9.38 -1.17 -5.75
CA SER A 120 10.07 -0.36 -6.76
C SER A 120 10.65 -1.23 -7.88
N PRO A 121 10.90 -0.66 -9.07
CA PRO A 121 11.64 -1.37 -10.10
C PRO A 121 13.06 -1.65 -9.62
N ASP A 122 13.63 -2.73 -10.15
CA ASP A 122 15.06 -2.95 -10.11
C ASP A 122 15.70 -2.26 -11.32
N GLU A 123 16.62 -1.34 -11.05
CA GLU A 123 17.29 -0.53 -12.08
C GLU A 123 18.29 -1.35 -12.92
N ASP A 124 18.81 -2.45 -12.36
CA ASP A 124 19.79 -3.30 -13.02
C ASP A 124 19.13 -4.41 -13.85
N ASP A 125 17.91 -4.83 -13.47
CA ASP A 125 17.19 -5.90 -14.15
C ASP A 125 15.68 -5.65 -14.16
N SER A 126 15.17 -5.23 -15.32
CA SER A 126 13.75 -4.92 -15.53
C SER A 126 12.79 -6.12 -15.36
N SER A 127 13.30 -7.36 -15.26
CA SER A 127 12.48 -8.54 -14.94
C SER A 127 12.18 -8.65 -13.44
N ASN A 128 12.93 -7.92 -12.60
CA ASN A 128 12.80 -7.94 -11.16
C ASN A 128 12.15 -6.66 -10.61
N SER A 129 11.69 -6.78 -9.37
CA SER A 129 11.30 -5.67 -8.50
C SER A 129 12.00 -5.81 -7.15
N ILE A 130 12.11 -4.68 -6.46
CA ILE A 130 12.59 -4.60 -5.08
C ILE A 130 11.38 -4.39 -4.17
N VAL A 131 11.31 -5.16 -3.08
CA VAL A 131 10.37 -4.94 -1.98
C VAL A 131 11.17 -4.60 -0.74
N GLU A 132 10.96 -3.39 -0.23
CA GLU A 132 11.54 -2.89 1.01
C GLU A 132 10.47 -2.77 2.08
N VAL A 133 10.79 -3.23 3.30
CA VAL A 133 9.95 -3.04 4.48
C VAL A 133 10.72 -2.27 5.52
N MET A 134 10.11 -1.19 6.00
CA MET A 134 10.62 -0.35 7.07
C MET A 134 9.70 -0.42 8.29
N VAL A 135 10.32 -0.37 9.48
CA VAL A 135 9.62 -0.21 10.75
C VAL A 135 10.21 0.98 11.47
N ASN A 136 9.38 1.96 11.82
CA ASN A 136 9.80 3.22 12.45
C ASN A 136 10.92 3.96 11.68
N GLY A 137 10.94 3.81 10.35
CA GLY A 137 11.95 4.41 9.47
C GLY A 137 13.18 3.54 9.21
N ASP A 138 13.40 2.47 9.96
CA ASP A 138 14.53 1.56 9.76
C ASP A 138 14.16 0.42 8.81
N THR A 139 15.00 0.17 7.79
CA THR A 139 14.82 -0.98 6.88
C THR A 139 15.04 -2.28 7.64
N VAL A 140 13.98 -3.11 7.73
CA VAL A 140 14.02 -4.42 8.40
C VAL A 140 14.03 -5.58 7.41
N ALA A 141 13.67 -5.33 6.15
CA ALA A 141 13.77 -6.29 5.06
C ALA A 141 13.94 -5.59 3.72
N LEU A 142 14.79 -6.17 2.88
CA LEU A 142 14.98 -5.76 1.49
C LEU A 142 15.12 -7.03 0.66
N TYR A 143 14.25 -7.19 -0.34
CA TYR A 143 14.22 -8.37 -1.18
C TYR A 143 14.13 -7.97 -2.65
N ARG A 144 14.87 -8.71 -3.48
CA ARG A 144 14.83 -8.64 -4.94
C ARG A 144 14.19 -9.93 -5.45
N GLY A 145 13.28 -9.83 -6.40
CA GLY A 145 12.63 -11.00 -6.98
C GLY A 145 11.85 -10.72 -8.25
N ASP A 146 11.40 -11.79 -8.90
CA ASP A 146 10.64 -11.74 -10.14
C ASP A 146 9.37 -10.88 -9.97
N LYS A 147 9.25 -9.84 -10.80
CA LYS A 147 8.11 -8.92 -10.73
C LYS A 147 6.79 -9.60 -11.09
N SER A 148 6.80 -10.68 -11.86
CA SER A 148 5.60 -11.42 -12.25
C SER A 148 4.90 -12.10 -11.07
N GLN A 149 5.59 -12.23 -9.94
CA GLN A 149 5.05 -12.79 -8.71
C GLN A 149 4.39 -11.74 -7.79
N LEU A 150 4.42 -10.46 -8.18
CA LEU A 150 3.76 -9.35 -7.49
C LEU A 150 2.47 -8.98 -8.21
N ILE A 151 1.58 -8.29 -7.49
CA ILE A 151 0.38 -7.72 -8.10
C ILE A 151 0.79 -6.65 -9.14
N GLY A 152 0.24 -6.74 -10.35
CA GLY A 152 0.47 -5.76 -11.41
C GLY A 152 -0.48 -4.56 -11.34
N ASP A 153 -0.57 -3.80 -12.43
CA ASP A 153 -1.43 -2.63 -12.55
C ASP A 153 -2.92 -2.98 -12.74
N GLY A 154 -3.80 -2.14 -12.19
CA GLY A 154 -5.22 -2.06 -12.57
C GLY A 154 -6.18 -3.05 -11.89
N PHE A 155 -5.66 -3.97 -11.09
CA PHE A 155 -6.48 -4.88 -10.29
C PHE A 155 -7.18 -4.13 -9.17
N GLU A 156 -8.41 -4.55 -8.85
CA GLU A 156 -9.10 -4.05 -7.68
C GLU A 156 -8.58 -4.77 -6.43
N LEU A 157 -8.25 -4.01 -5.40
CA LEU A 157 -7.84 -4.52 -4.10
C LEU A 157 -8.83 -4.06 -3.05
N GLN A 158 -9.19 -4.99 -2.18
CA GLN A 158 -10.00 -4.74 -0.99
C GLN A 158 -9.08 -4.50 0.20
N VAL A 159 -9.42 -3.51 1.02
CA VAL A 159 -8.67 -3.12 2.21
C VAL A 159 -9.51 -3.46 3.44
N TRP A 160 -9.04 -4.38 4.27
CA TRP A 160 -9.80 -4.92 5.41
C TRP A 160 -9.14 -4.63 6.75
N ALA A 161 -9.90 -4.11 7.72
CA ALA A 161 -9.53 -4.10 9.13
C ALA A 161 -9.90 -5.43 9.79
N THR A 162 -9.34 -6.53 9.26
CA THR A 162 -9.77 -7.94 9.41
C THR A 162 -10.89 -8.35 8.45
N ASN A 163 -10.77 -9.55 7.88
CA ASN A 163 -11.72 -10.12 6.93
C ASN A 163 -12.20 -11.53 7.36
N THR A 164 -13.13 -12.10 6.58
CA THR A 164 -13.85 -13.38 6.79
C THR A 164 -12.97 -14.63 6.84
N TRP A 165 -11.69 -14.56 6.47
CA TRP A 165 -10.74 -15.64 6.75
C TRP A 165 -10.30 -15.66 8.23
N SER A 166 -11.09 -15.02 9.09
CA SER A 166 -11.06 -14.92 10.55
C SER A 166 -11.03 -16.26 11.30
N LYS A 167 -10.85 -17.41 10.64
CA LYS A 167 -10.46 -18.67 11.31
C LYS A 167 -9.19 -18.52 12.16
N TYR A 168 -8.44 -17.44 11.95
CA TYR A 168 -7.25 -17.09 12.71
C TYR A 168 -7.52 -16.13 13.90
N GLY A 169 -8.74 -15.59 14.00
CA GLY A 169 -9.15 -14.62 15.02
C GLY A 169 -8.95 -13.16 14.59
N THR A 170 -9.56 -12.25 15.33
CA THR A 170 -9.49 -10.79 15.11
C THR A 170 -8.68 -10.12 16.22
N ALA A 171 -7.70 -9.30 15.87
CA ALA A 171 -6.86 -8.59 16.83
C ALA A 171 -7.56 -7.32 17.37
N SER A 172 -8.74 -7.46 17.96
CA SER A 172 -9.62 -6.35 18.31
C SER A 172 -9.07 -5.39 19.37
N THR A 173 -7.98 -5.76 20.05
CA THR A 173 -7.27 -4.91 21.02
C THR A 173 -6.18 -4.06 20.38
N TYR A 174 -5.85 -4.29 19.11
CA TYR A 174 -4.94 -3.46 18.32
C TYR A 174 -5.71 -2.29 17.73
N LEU A 175 -5.00 -1.22 17.34
CA LEU A 175 -5.59 -0.10 16.62
C LEU A 175 -4.79 0.22 15.36
N ILE A 176 -5.49 0.62 14.31
CA ILE A 176 -4.91 1.02 13.02
C ILE A 176 -5.25 2.47 12.77
N LYS A 177 -4.26 3.26 12.33
CA LYS A 177 -4.46 4.62 11.84
C LYS A 177 -3.43 4.96 10.77
N ASP A 178 -3.64 6.11 10.13
CA ASP A 178 -2.69 6.66 9.16
C ASP A 178 -2.37 5.64 8.05
N LEU A 179 -3.39 4.89 7.59
CA LEU A 179 -3.24 3.90 6.51
C LEU A 179 -3.30 4.63 5.18
N ILE A 180 -2.17 4.64 4.48
CA ILE A 180 -1.97 5.39 3.24
C ILE A 180 -1.52 4.43 2.15
N TYR A 181 -2.13 4.55 0.97
CA TYR A 181 -1.69 3.91 -0.26
C TYR A 181 -1.21 4.96 -1.26
N THR A 182 -0.04 4.73 -1.83
CA THR A 182 0.59 5.63 -2.79
C THR A 182 1.02 4.84 -4.02
N PRO A 183 0.21 4.78 -5.09
CA PRO A 183 0.62 4.20 -6.36
C PRO A 183 1.70 5.07 -7.02
N THR A 184 2.71 4.41 -7.57
CA THR A 184 3.77 5.04 -8.36
C THR A 184 3.45 4.86 -9.83
N LYS A 185 2.89 5.90 -10.47
CA LYS A 185 2.70 5.88 -11.93
C LYS A 185 3.97 6.33 -12.63
N TYR A 186 4.46 5.48 -13.51
CA TYR A 186 5.49 5.79 -14.48
C TYR A 186 4.83 6.30 -15.76
N GLU A 187 4.81 7.62 -15.98
CA GLU A 187 4.46 8.16 -17.29
C GLU A 187 5.71 8.22 -18.17
N ASN A 188 5.75 7.34 -19.17
CA ASN A 188 6.63 7.53 -20.31
C ASN A 188 6.08 8.69 -21.15
N LYS A 189 6.61 9.90 -20.97
CA LYS A 189 6.41 10.95 -21.97
C LYS A 189 7.17 10.55 -23.23
N VAL A 190 6.47 9.96 -24.19
CA VAL A 190 6.97 9.87 -25.56
C VAL A 190 7.04 11.30 -26.09
N LYS A 191 8.25 11.86 -26.13
CA LYS A 191 8.49 13.16 -26.78
C LYS A 191 8.43 12.93 -28.30
N GLY A 192 7.25 13.08 -28.90
CA GLY A 192 7.10 13.02 -30.35
C GLY A 192 5.78 12.53 -30.96
N SER A 193 4.63 12.62 -30.27
CA SER A 193 3.33 12.39 -30.95
C SER A 193 2.49 13.68 -30.95
N PRO A 194 2.20 14.27 -32.14
CA PRO A 194 1.34 15.44 -32.25
C PRO A 194 -0.14 15.03 -32.34
N THR A 195 -0.67 14.32 -31.35
CA THR A 195 -2.11 14.13 -31.13
C THR A 195 -2.35 13.76 -29.68
N ASP A 196 -2.73 14.74 -28.85
CA ASP A 196 -3.98 14.69 -28.07
C ASP A 196 -3.97 15.70 -26.92
N PHE A 197 -4.65 16.82 -27.22
CA PHE A 197 -5.52 17.62 -26.38
C PHE A 197 -5.33 17.60 -24.86
N ASP A 198 -4.90 18.77 -24.37
CA ASP A 198 -5.37 19.37 -23.12
C ASP A 198 -6.86 19.07 -22.88
N SER A 199 -7.16 18.11 -22.01
CA SER A 199 -8.44 18.04 -21.34
C SER A 199 -8.32 17.23 -20.05
N PHE A 200 -9.01 17.71 -19.01
CA PHE A 200 -9.11 17.14 -17.65
C PHE A 200 -7.95 17.43 -16.70
N LEU A 201 -7.95 18.63 -16.11
CA LEU A 201 -8.27 18.85 -14.68
C LEU A 201 -7.91 20.28 -14.26
N TYR A 202 -8.79 21.24 -14.56
CA TYR A 202 -8.96 22.46 -13.77
C TYR A 202 -10.43 22.89 -13.88
N ARG A 203 -11.28 22.33 -13.00
CA ARG A 203 -12.56 22.94 -12.62
C ARG A 203 -12.92 22.52 -11.20
N LEU A 204 -12.15 23.00 -10.23
CA LEU A 204 -12.64 23.23 -8.87
C LEU A 204 -11.85 24.42 -8.31
N ASN A 205 -12.44 25.61 -8.48
CA ASN A 205 -12.42 26.77 -7.59
C ASN A 205 -12.64 28.01 -8.44
N ASP A 206 -13.87 28.54 -8.37
CA ASP A 206 -14.12 29.98 -8.19
C ASP A 206 -15.63 30.20 -8.12
N CYS A 207 -16.18 29.94 -6.93
CA CYS A 207 -17.39 30.62 -6.47
C CYS A 207 -16.96 31.84 -5.67
N SER A 208 -16.69 32.96 -6.34
CA SER A 208 -16.82 34.29 -5.74
C SER A 208 -16.70 35.38 -6.81
N GLY A 209 -17.82 36.08 -7.03
CA GLY A 209 -17.83 37.53 -7.22
C GLY A 209 -17.41 38.11 -8.56
N SER A 210 -18.43 38.55 -9.30
CA SER A 210 -18.55 39.92 -9.87
C SER A 210 -17.60 40.39 -10.97
N SER A 211 -18.22 40.94 -12.03
CA SER A 211 -17.74 41.98 -12.97
C SER A 211 -16.46 41.67 -13.75
N ASP A 212 -16.40 41.60 -15.08
CA ASP A 212 -17.05 42.41 -16.09
C ASP A 212 -16.87 41.80 -17.49
N LEU A 213 -17.84 42.06 -18.37
CA LEU A 213 -17.71 41.94 -19.82
C LEU A 213 -16.66 42.91 -20.32
N ASN A 214 -15.75 42.48 -21.21
CA ASN A 214 -15.47 43.21 -22.45
C ASN A 214 -14.75 42.37 -23.50
N PHE A 215 -15.29 42.50 -24.71
CA PHE A 215 -14.82 42.02 -26.01
C PHE A 215 -13.63 42.87 -26.52
N ILE A 216 -13.06 42.46 -27.68
CA ILE A 216 -12.12 43.15 -28.60
C ILE A 216 -10.65 42.72 -28.36
N ARG A 217 -9.88 42.17 -29.31
CA ARG A 217 -9.99 41.97 -30.78
C ARG A 217 -9.19 40.73 -31.18
#